data_AF-A0A811SMN7-F1
#
_entry.id   AF-A0A811SMN7-F1
#
_cell.length_a   1.000
_cell.length_b   1.000
_cell.length_c   1.000
_cell.angle_alpha   90.00
_cell.angle_beta   90.00
_cell.angle_gamma   90.00
#
_symmetry.space_group_name_H-M   'P 1'
#
loop_
_entity.id
_entity.type
_entity.pdbx_description
1 polymer ?
#
loop_
_entity_poly.entity_id
_entity_poly.type
_entity_poly.pdbx_seq_one_letter_code
_entity_poly.pdbx_strand_id
1 'polypeptide(L)' 'MCEAGHLAYGTCYSFLPKNKCYSCHRNGAYSRNTPLEGIVGCVKVLCPYDVYGCRTYATYHEAGDH' A
#
# COMPACT_ATOMS: atom_id res chain seq x y z
N MET A 1 7.94 -5.98 3.36
CA MET A 1 8.72 -6.35 2.17
C MET A 1 9.37 -7.70 2.41
N CYS A 2 9.29 -8.64 1.47
CA CYS A 2 10.09 -9.87 1.54
C CYS A 2 11.50 -9.64 0.97
N GLU A 3 12.40 -10.62 1.11
CA GLU A 3 13.79 -10.53 0.61
C GLU A 3 13.89 -10.31 -0.91
N ALA A 4 12.87 -10.73 -1.67
CA ALA A 4 12.79 -10.50 -3.12
C ALA A 4 12.15 -9.15 -3.49
N GLY A 5 11.85 -8.28 -2.53
CA GLY A 5 11.30 -6.95 -2.78
C GLY A 5 9.77 -6.87 -2.90
N HIS A 6 9.03 -7.98 -2.74
CA HIS A 6 7.56 -7.94 -2.81
C HIS A 6 6.95 -7.25 -1.60
N LEU A 7 5.91 -6.47 -1.88
CA LEU A 7 5.20 -5.67 -0.89
C LEU A 7 3.88 -6.33 -0.53
N ALA A 8 3.46 -6.13 0.72
CA ALA A 8 2.13 -6.46 1.20
C ALA A 8 1.65 -5.26 1.99
N TYR A 9 0.40 -4.87 1.80
CA TYR A 9 -0.23 -3.84 2.61
C TYR A 9 -0.40 -4.33 4.05
N GLY A 10 -0.28 -3.44 5.04
CA GLY A 10 -0.30 -3.81 6.45
C GLY A 10 -1.53 -4.61 6.87
N THR A 11 -2.72 -4.25 6.39
CA THR A 11 -3.95 -5.02 6.70
C THR A 11 -4.00 -6.34 5.93
N CYS A 12 -3.57 -6.37 4.67
CA CYS A 12 -3.49 -7.61 3.89
C CYS A 12 -2.51 -8.59 4.53
N TYR A 13 -1.40 -8.10 5.09
CA TYR A 13 -0.42 -8.93 5.79
C TYR A 13 -1.01 -9.68 6.98
N SER A 14 -1.98 -9.10 7.69
CA SER A 14 -2.70 -9.79 8.79
C SER A 14 -3.43 -11.07 8.33
N PHE A 15 -3.81 -11.14 7.06
CA PHE A 15 -4.46 -12.32 6.46
C PHE A 15 -3.49 -13.25 5.75
N LEU A 16 -2.21 -12.86 5.62
CA LEU A 16 -1.20 -13.65 4.93
C LEU A 16 -0.46 -14.57 5.91
N PRO A 17 -0.04 -15.76 5.43
CA PRO A 17 0.84 -16.63 6.19
C PRO A 17 2.18 -15.91 6.46
N LYS A 18 2.47 -15.65 7.74
CA LYS A 18 3.56 -14.77 8.20
C LYS A 18 4.97 -15.25 7.85
N ASN A 19 5.10 -16.49 7.37
CA ASN A 19 6.38 -17.15 7.09
C ASN A 19 6.69 -17.28 5.59
N LYS A 20 5.80 -16.85 4.68
CA LYS A 20 6.04 -16.95 3.25
C LYS A 20 5.54 -15.74 2.47
N CYS A 21 6.26 -15.42 1.39
CA CYS A 21 5.80 -14.47 0.41
C CYS A 21 4.76 -15.10 -0.52
N TYR A 22 3.61 -14.44 -0.73
CA TYR A 22 2.57 -14.95 -1.63
C TYR A 22 2.97 -14.87 -3.11
N SER A 23 3.76 -13.87 -3.52
CA SER A 23 4.14 -13.67 -4.92
C SER A 23 5.24 -14.61 -5.40
N CYS A 24 6.28 -14.83 -4.58
CA CYS A 24 7.41 -15.68 -4.96
C CYS A 24 7.48 -17.02 -4.23
N HIS A 25 6.51 -17.31 -3.35
CA HIS A 25 6.42 -18.55 -2.58
C HIS A 25 7.66 -18.90 -1.74
N ARG A 26 8.62 -17.97 -1.61
CA ARG A 26 9.81 -18.15 -0.76
C ARG A 26 9.45 -17.96 0.70
N ASN A 27 10.10 -18.77 1.53
CA ASN A 27 10.08 -18.59 2.97
C ASN A 27 10.77 -17.27 3.33
N GLY A 28 10.22 -16.58 4.32
CA GLY A 28 10.70 -15.28 4.75
C GLY A 28 9.55 -14.43 5.27
N ALA A 29 9.78 -13.73 6.37
CA ALA A 29 8.81 -12.80 6.92
C ALA A 29 8.81 -11.50 6.10
N TYR A 30 7.63 -10.87 5.99
CA TYR A 30 7.57 -9.49 5.53
C TYR A 30 8.08 -8.58 6.64
N SER A 31 9.07 -7.73 6.34
CA SER A 31 9.50 -6.64 7.24
C SER A 31 8.75 -5.35 6.93
N ARG A 32 8.59 -4.47 7.91
CA ARG A 32 8.01 -3.13 7.69
C ARG A 32 9.01 -2.27 6.91
N ASN A 33 8.52 -1.48 5.95
CA ASN A 33 9.34 -0.58 5.13
C ASN A 33 8.86 0.87 5.31
N THR A 34 9.35 1.52 6.37
CA THR A 34 8.97 2.90 6.73
C THR A 34 9.26 3.93 5.64
N PRO A 35 10.41 3.89 4.93
CA PRO A 35 10.64 4.81 3.80
C PRO A 35 9.56 4.71 2.72
N LEU A 36 9.15 3.49 2.37
CA LEU A 36 8.09 3.29 1.39
C LEU A 36 6.74 3.80 1.90
N GLU A 37 6.41 3.57 3.18
CA GLU A 37 5.20 4.12 3.79
C GLU A 37 5.18 5.66 3.69
N GLY A 38 6.32 6.31 3.92
CA GLY A 38 6.46 7.76 3.76
C GLY A 38 6.23 8.23 2.31
N ILE A 39 6.80 7.52 1.33
CA ILE A 39 6.58 7.82 -0.09
C ILE A 39 5.09 7.71 -0.43
N VAL A 40 4.44 6.59 -0.08
CA VAL A 40 3.01 6.38 -0.35
C VAL A 40 2.16 7.45 0.35
N GLY A 41 2.52 7.85 1.56
CA GLY A 41 1.85 8.93 2.30
C GLY A 41 1.94 10.30 1.62
N CYS A 42 2.97 10.55 0.82
CA CYS A 42 3.14 11.79 0.06
C CYS A 42 2.52 11.74 -1.35
N VAL A 43 2.10 10.57 -1.84
CA VAL A 43 1.50 10.46 -3.17
C VAL A 43 0.15 11.17 -3.17
N LYS A 44 0.00 12.16 -4.05
CA LYS A 44 -1.28 12.80 -4.34
C LYS A 44 -1.94 12.11 -5.52
N VAL A 45 -3.21 11.81 -5.38
CA VAL A 45 -4.05 11.23 -6.43
C VAL A 45 -5.24 12.14 -6.71
N LEU A 46 -5.76 12.06 -7.92
CA LEU A 46 -7.02 12.70 -8.25
C LEU A 46 -8.15 12.01 -7.49
N CYS A 47 -9.12 12.79 -7.03
CA CYS A 47 -10.32 12.28 -6.39
C CYS A 47 -10.96 11.17 -7.24
N PRO A 48 -11.33 10.01 -6.66
CA PRO A 48 -12.08 8.97 -7.38
C PRO A 48 -13.42 9.49 -7.94
N TYR A 49 -13.98 10.54 -7.33
CA TYR A 49 -15.19 11.22 -7.75
C TYR A 49 -14.96 12.34 -8.79
N ASP A 50 -13.78 12.44 -9.39
CA ASP A 50 -13.53 13.31 -10.55
C ASP A 50 -14.52 13.06 -11.69
N VAL A 51 -14.92 11.80 -11.88
CA VAL A 51 -15.96 11.42 -12.85
C VAL A 51 -17.31 12.10 -12.58
N TYR A 52 -17.55 12.56 -11.35
CA TYR A 52 -18.73 13.32 -10.92
C TYR A 52 -18.45 14.82 -10.76
N GLY A 53 -17.24 15.28 -11.12
CA GLY A 53 -16.85 16.69 -11.12
C GLY A 53 -15.94 17.13 -9.97
N CYS A 54 -15.55 16.25 -9.05
CA CYS A 54 -14.61 16.61 -7.97
C CYS A 54 -13.17 16.61 -8.48
N ARG A 55 -12.62 17.79 -8.81
CA ARG A 55 -11.25 17.94 -9.36
C ARG A 55 -10.17 18.13 -8.29
N THR A 56 -10.42 17.66 -7.07
CA THR A 56 -9.50 17.82 -5.95
C THR A 56 -8.40 16.77 -6.00
N TYR A 57 -7.19 17.16 -5.64
CA TYR A 57 -6.10 16.24 -5.36
C TYR A 57 -6.00 16.00 -3.86
N ALA A 58 -6.04 14.75 -3.44
CA ALA A 58 -5.86 14.35 -2.05
C ALA A 58 -4.68 13.40 -1.92
N THR A 59 -4.13 13.27 -0.72
CA THR A 59 -3.16 12.20 -0.48
C THR A 59 -3.83 10.85 -0.66
N TYR A 60 -3.06 9.85 -1.09
CA TYR A 60 -3.58 8.52 -1.40
C TYR A 60 -4.42 7.91 -0.24
N HIS A 61 -4.03 8.16 1.00
CA HIS A 61 -4.75 7.65 2.17
C HIS A 61 -6.01 8.43 2.54
N GLU A 62 -6.17 9.67 2.06
CA GLU A 62 -7.32 10.55 2.34
C GLU A 62 -8.33 10.59 1.18
N ALA A 63 -8.01 9.98 0.04
CA ALA A 63 -8.82 10.08 -1.18
C ALA A 63 -10.25 9.50 -1.07
N GLY A 64 -10.54 8.70 -0.05
CA GLY A 64 -11.87 8.14 0.21
C GLY A 64 -12.69 8.85 1.29
N ASP A 65 -12.09 9.83 2.00
CA ASP A 65 -12.70 10.47 3.18
C ASP A 65 -12.96 11.98 2.99
N HIS A 66 -12.58 12.55 1.83
CA HIS A 66 -12.73 14.00 1.58
C HIS A 66 -14.07 14.41 0.96
#